data_AF-K5XAK0-F1
#
_entry.id   AF-K5XAK0-F1
#
_cell.length_a   1.000
_cell.length_b   1.000
_cell.length_c   1.000
_cell.angle_alpha   90.00
_cell.angle_beta   90.00
_cell.angle_gamma   90.00
#
_symmetry.space_group_name_H-M   'P 1'
#
loop_
_entity.id
_entity.type
_entity.pdbx_description
1 polymer ?
#
loop_
_entity_poly.entity_id
_entity_poly.type
_entity_poly.pdbx_seq_one_letter_code
_entity_poly.pdbx_strand_id
1 'polypeptide(L)'
;MATPQSSSSLTSSANRTPLLDQPTAYLQLSDANLQKAKIVGWKHMVDLGPRCAHIPALNLLLSEDESNADEVAVAWLKKTFSITWHTAGSCWMTPREENGVLDTDLKVHGTSYLRVVDLSIDPPYFASHQRLAVYAKL
;
A
#
# COMPACT_ATOMS: atom_id res chain seq x y z
N MET A 1 14.79 2.90 -1.45
CA MET A 1 13.35 3.21 -1.50
C MET A 1 12.66 2.22 -0.56
N ALA A 2 12.04 2.68 0.53
CA ALA A 2 11.41 1.77 1.50
C ALA A 2 10.03 1.32 0.96
N THR A 3 9.81 0.01 0.85
CA THR A 3 8.56 -0.61 0.41
C THR A 3 7.73 -1.05 1.62
N PRO A 4 6.39 -0.97 1.55
CA PRO A 4 5.54 -1.54 2.59
C PRO A 4 5.83 -3.03 2.78
N GLN A 5 5.77 -3.50 4.02
CA GLN A 5 5.96 -4.91 4.37
C GLN A 5 4.63 -5.62 4.68
N SER A 6 3.57 -4.87 5.00
CA SER A 6 2.24 -5.43 5.25
C SER A 6 1.59 -6.00 3.98
N SER A 7 1.08 -7.25 4.05
CA SER A 7 0.31 -7.90 2.99
C SER A 7 -1.09 -8.31 3.46
N SER A 8 -2.05 -8.36 2.53
CA SER A 8 -3.44 -8.82 2.78
C SER A 8 -3.84 -9.87 1.74
N SER A 9 -4.91 -10.62 2.01
CA SER A 9 -5.45 -11.64 1.11
C SER A 9 -6.93 -11.40 0.86
N LEU A 10 -7.39 -11.68 -0.36
CA LEU A 10 -8.81 -11.62 -0.72
C LEU A 10 -9.27 -13.01 -1.13
N THR A 11 -10.37 -13.48 -0.52
CA THR A 11 -11.03 -14.73 -0.90
C THR A 11 -12.53 -14.49 -1.03
N SER A 12 -13.15 -15.07 -2.07
CA SER A 12 -14.58 -15.00 -2.27
C SER A 12 -15.11 -16.34 -2.76
N SER A 13 -16.28 -16.76 -2.28
CA SER A 13 -17.00 -17.90 -2.84
C SER A 13 -18.28 -17.43 -3.53
N ALA A 14 -18.71 -18.17 -4.56
CA ALA A 14 -19.70 -17.79 -5.57
C ALA A 14 -21.08 -17.32 -5.07
N ASN A 15 -21.38 -17.37 -3.76
CA ASN A 15 -22.66 -17.00 -3.16
C ASN A 15 -22.57 -15.94 -2.05
N ARG A 16 -21.43 -15.27 -1.87
CA ARG A 16 -21.31 -14.16 -0.91
C ARG A 16 -20.63 -12.97 -1.55
N THR A 17 -21.11 -11.77 -1.22
CA THR A 17 -20.39 -10.52 -1.47
C THR A 17 -18.94 -10.73 -1.03
N PRO A 18 -17.93 -10.49 -1.89
CA PRO A 18 -16.54 -10.64 -1.48
C PRO A 18 -16.34 -9.85 -0.19
N LEU A 19 -15.84 -10.51 0.84
CA LEU A 19 -15.39 -9.82 2.03
C LEU A 19 -14.19 -9.00 1.57
N LEU A 20 -14.40 -7.69 1.42
CA LEU A 20 -13.29 -6.76 1.29
C LEU A 20 -12.60 -6.80 2.65
N ASP A 21 -11.65 -7.72 2.80
CA ASP A 21 -10.78 -7.69 3.96
C ASP A 21 -10.13 -6.32 3.95
N GLN A 22 -10.29 -5.56 5.04
CA GLN A 22 -9.72 -4.23 5.10
C GLN A 22 -8.22 -4.41 4.81
N PRO A 23 -7.66 -3.75 3.79
CA PRO A 23 -6.26 -3.92 3.48
C PRO A 23 -5.49 -3.65 4.76
N THR A 24 -4.68 -4.63 5.18
CA THR A 24 -3.91 -4.68 6.44
C THR A 24 -2.79 -3.64 6.50
N ALA A 25 -2.94 -2.56 5.74
CA ALA A 25 -2.00 -1.49 5.62
C ALA A 25 -1.63 -0.99 7.02
N TYR A 26 -0.33 -0.96 7.30
CA TYR A 26 0.24 -0.45 8.55
C TYR A 26 -0.07 -1.27 9.82
N LEU A 27 -0.40 -2.56 9.69
CA LEU A 27 -0.33 -3.47 10.85
C LEU A 27 1.10 -3.63 11.36
N GLN A 28 2.09 -3.46 10.50
CA GLN A 28 3.50 -3.54 10.87
C GLN A 28 4.06 -2.18 11.27
N LEU A 29 4.81 -2.18 12.38
CA LEU A 29 5.41 -0.97 12.97
C LEU A 29 6.39 -0.28 12.00
N SER A 30 7.09 -1.05 11.17
CA SER A 30 8.01 -0.54 10.13
C SER A 30 7.29 0.38 9.13
N ASP A 31 6.10 -0.01 8.68
CA ASP A 31 5.31 0.77 7.73
C ASP A 31 4.76 2.04 8.38
N ALA A 32 4.34 1.97 9.64
CA ALA A 32 3.85 3.12 10.39
C ALA A 32 4.97 4.16 10.62
N ASN A 33 6.18 3.71 10.95
CA ASN A 33 7.36 4.56 11.09
C ASN A 33 7.73 5.25 9.77
N LEU A 34 7.62 4.55 8.64
CA LEU A 34 7.82 5.14 7.33
C LEU A 34 6.80 6.25 7.03
N GLN A 35 5.54 6.07 7.41
CA GLN A 35 4.52 7.12 7.27
C GLN A 35 4.77 8.30 8.19
N LYS A 36 5.19 8.06 9.44
CA LYS A 36 5.61 9.14 10.35
C LYS A 36 6.73 9.98 9.72
N ALA A 37 7.76 9.33 9.17
CA ALA A 37 8.88 10.03 8.51
C ALA A 37 8.41 10.88 7.31
N LYS A 38 7.44 10.39 6.51
CA LYS A 38 6.85 11.17 5.41
C LYS A 38 6.09 12.39 5.90
N ILE A 39 5.33 12.26 6.99
CA ILE A 39 4.57 13.37 7.60
C ILE A 39 5.53 14.44 8.13
N VAL A 40 6.59 14.03 8.85
CA VAL A 40 7.63 14.93 9.36
C VAL A 40 8.35 15.63 8.20
N GLY A 41 8.74 14.88 7.16
CA GLY A 41 9.38 15.44 5.97
C GLY A 41 8.49 16.44 5.23
N TRP A 42 7.19 16.14 5.08
CA TRP A 42 6.22 17.04 4.47
C TRP A 42 6.03 18.31 5.30
N LYS A 43 5.98 18.20 6.64
CA LYS A 43 5.93 19.35 7.54
C LYS A 43 7.11 20.28 7.31
N HIS A 44 8.32 19.72 7.22
CA HIS A 44 9.52 20.50 6.96
C HIS A 44 9.46 21.22 5.60
N MET A 45 8.96 20.56 4.55
CA MET A 45 8.75 21.20 3.24
C MET A 45 7.71 22.34 3.30
N VAL A 46 6.64 22.15 4.06
CA VAL A 46 5.57 23.15 4.24
C VAL A 46 6.11 24.39 4.96
N ASP A 47 6.89 24.21 6.03
CA ASP A 47 7.48 25.29 6.82
C ASP A 47 8.52 26.11 6.03
N LEU A 48 9.17 25.51 5.04
CA LEU A 48 10.15 26.17 4.16
C LEU A 48 9.52 27.02 3.05
N GLY A 49 8.21 26.93 2.81
CA GLY A 49 7.53 27.62 1.70
C GLY A 49 6.97 28.99 2.07
N PRO A 50 7.15 30.06 1.25
CA PRO A 50 6.71 31.42 1.57
C PRO A 50 5.18 31.66 1.52
N ARG A 51 4.36 30.61 1.28
CA ARG A 51 2.89 30.71 1.10
C ARG A 51 2.08 29.57 1.72
N CYS A 52 2.68 28.68 2.50
CA CYS A 52 1.97 27.47 2.91
C CYS A 52 1.05 27.75 4.10
N ALA A 53 -0.24 27.44 3.92
CA ALA A 53 -1.27 27.61 4.93
C ALA A 53 -0.90 26.84 6.21
N HIS A 54 -1.04 27.50 7.35
CA HIS A 54 -0.89 26.91 8.67
C HIS A 54 -1.96 25.82 8.84
N ILE A 55 -1.59 24.54 8.69
CA ILE A 55 -2.50 23.40 8.89
C ILE A 55 -2.47 23.05 10.39
N PRO A 56 -3.48 23.44 11.19
CA PRO A 56 -3.40 23.32 12.65
C PRO A 56 -3.34 21.86 13.11
N ALA A 57 -3.95 20.95 12.34
CA ALA A 57 -3.96 19.52 12.63
C ALA A 57 -2.56 18.89 12.62
N LEU A 58 -1.61 19.42 11.83
CA LEU A 58 -0.27 18.88 11.71
C LEU A 58 0.60 19.24 12.93
N ASN A 59 0.35 20.39 13.56
CA ASN A 59 1.07 20.83 14.75
C ASN A 59 0.67 20.03 16.00
N LEU A 60 -0.55 19.49 16.07
CA LEU A 60 -1.01 18.63 17.18
C LEU A 60 -0.35 17.23 17.15
N LEU A 61 0.06 16.75 15.97
CA LEU A 61 0.77 15.47 15.80
C LEU A 61 2.27 15.54 16.16
N LEU A 62 2.80 16.76 16.24
CA LEU A 62 4.23 17.05 16.37
C LEU A 62 4.52 17.85 17.65
N SER A 63 3.55 18.00 18.55
CA SER A 63 3.78 18.63 19.86
C SER A 63 4.70 17.75 20.70
N GLU A 64 5.72 18.39 21.27
CA GLU A 64 6.98 17.84 21.81
C GLU A 64 6.86 17.00 23.10
N ASP A 65 5.91 16.08 23.20
CA ASP A 65 5.91 15.06 24.25
C ASP A 65 6.59 13.78 23.72
N GLU A 66 7.92 13.86 23.61
CA GLU A 66 8.83 12.84 23.04
C GLU A 66 8.62 11.44 23.64
N SER A 67 8.10 11.34 24.87
CA SER A 67 7.92 10.04 25.56
C SER A 67 6.76 9.21 25.01
N ASN A 68 5.80 9.81 24.30
CA ASN A 68 4.59 9.14 23.80
C ASN A 68 4.21 9.51 22.34
N ALA A 69 5.08 10.25 21.66
CA ALA A 69 4.83 10.77 20.32
C ALA A 69 4.63 9.67 19.26
N ASP A 70 5.33 8.52 19.39
CA ASP A 70 5.19 7.39 18.48
C ASP A 70 3.83 6.70 18.59
N GLU A 71 3.34 6.44 19.80
CA GLU A 71 2.06 5.77 19.99
C GLU A 71 0.90 6.65 19.53
N VAL A 72 0.96 7.95 19.83
CA VAL A 72 -0.03 8.94 19.38
C VAL A 72 -0.02 9.05 17.86
N ALA A 73 1.15 9.09 17.22
CA ALA A 73 1.26 9.13 15.77
C ALA A 73 0.70 7.86 15.12
N VAL A 74 0.99 6.67 15.65
CA VAL A 74 0.45 5.40 15.17
C VAL A 74 -1.08 5.35 15.35
N ALA A 75 -1.60 5.80 16.50
CA ALA A 75 -3.03 5.85 16.76
C ALA A 75 -3.76 6.80 15.79
N TRP A 76 -3.17 7.97 15.53
CA TRP A 76 -3.70 8.92 14.56
C TRP A 76 -3.64 8.36 13.13
N LEU A 77 -2.53 7.73 12.74
CA LEU A 77 -2.39 7.05 11.45
C LEU A 77 -3.50 6.01 11.28
N LYS A 78 -3.71 5.12 12.26
CA LYS A 78 -4.78 4.12 12.21
C LYS A 78 -6.18 4.73 12.05
N LYS A 79 -6.42 5.93 12.60
CA LYS A 79 -7.72 6.62 12.53
C LYS A 79 -7.94 7.36 11.22
N THR A 80 -6.88 7.92 10.64
CA THR A 80 -6.96 8.84 9.49
C THR A 80 -6.49 8.23 8.18
N PHE A 81 -5.80 7.09 8.24
CA PHE A 81 -5.26 6.43 7.08
C PHE A 81 -6.38 6.02 6.11
N SER A 82 -6.10 6.19 4.83
CA SER A 82 -6.95 5.75 3.74
C SER A 82 -6.08 5.18 2.62
N ILE A 83 -6.61 4.17 1.93
CA ILE A 83 -5.90 3.55 0.80
C ILE A 83 -5.75 4.52 -0.37
N THR A 84 -4.66 4.36 -1.12
CA THR A 84 -4.41 5.09 -2.37
C THR A 84 -5.05 4.43 -3.58
N TRP A 85 -5.83 3.36 -3.36
CA TRP A 85 -6.42 2.51 -4.39
C TRP A 85 -5.39 1.82 -5.29
N HIS A 86 -4.12 1.75 -4.88
CA HIS A 86 -3.02 1.07 -5.59
C HIS A 86 -2.97 -0.44 -5.31
N THR A 87 -4.09 -1.13 -5.54
CA THR A 87 -4.20 -2.57 -5.32
C THR A 87 -3.55 -3.35 -6.46
N ALA A 88 -2.59 -4.21 -6.13
CA ALA A 88 -1.85 -5.04 -7.08
C ALA A 88 -1.39 -6.35 -6.40
N GLY A 89 -0.92 -7.32 -7.19
CA GLY A 89 -0.22 -8.50 -6.67
C GLY A 89 -1.08 -9.65 -6.14
N SER A 90 -2.38 -9.71 -6.47
CA SER A 90 -3.25 -10.83 -6.06
C SER A 90 -3.05 -12.11 -6.89
N CYS A 91 -2.45 -12.04 -8.08
CA CYS A 91 -2.14 -13.16 -8.97
C CYS A 91 -0.67 -13.11 -9.40
N TRP A 92 0.23 -13.22 -8.44
CA TRP A 92 1.66 -13.01 -8.67
C TRP A 92 2.24 -13.97 -9.71
N MET A 93 2.98 -13.41 -10.66
CA MET A 93 3.79 -14.10 -11.67
C MET A 93 5.11 -14.62 -11.09
N THR A 94 5.05 -15.75 -10.37
CA THR A 94 6.20 -16.48 -9.80
C THR A 94 6.08 -17.98 -10.07
N PRO A 95 7.17 -18.77 -9.88
CA PRO A 95 7.09 -20.22 -9.95
C PRO A 95 6.01 -20.78 -9.02
N ARG A 96 5.41 -21.91 -9.42
CA ARG A 96 4.32 -22.53 -8.65
C ARG A 96 4.80 -22.99 -7.27
N GLU A 97 6.07 -23.37 -7.16
CA GLU A 97 6.75 -23.78 -5.93
C GLU A 97 6.85 -22.63 -4.91
N GLU A 98 6.81 -21.39 -5.37
CA GLU A 98 6.85 -20.16 -4.56
C GLU A 98 5.45 -19.56 -4.33
N ASN A 99 4.39 -20.36 -4.47
CA ASN A 99 2.99 -19.92 -4.43
C ASN A 99 2.58 -18.95 -5.54
N GLY A 100 3.27 -18.97 -6.68
CA GLY A 100 2.87 -18.20 -7.85
C GLY A 100 1.59 -18.71 -8.51
N VAL A 101 0.87 -17.78 -9.13
CA VAL A 101 -0.40 -18.06 -9.82
C VAL A 101 -0.20 -18.16 -11.33
N LEU A 102 0.75 -17.40 -11.88
CA LEU A 102 0.98 -17.26 -13.31
C LEU A 102 2.40 -17.66 -13.69
N ASP A 103 2.55 -18.20 -14.90
CA ASP A 103 3.86 -18.32 -15.55
C ASP A 103 4.27 -17.02 -16.26
N THR A 104 5.47 -17.01 -16.86
CA THR A 104 6.03 -15.86 -17.59
C THR A 104 5.22 -15.45 -18.83
N ASP A 105 4.33 -16.32 -19.31
CA ASP A 105 3.43 -16.07 -20.45
C ASP A 105 2.03 -15.63 -19.98
N LEU A 106 1.91 -15.22 -18.71
CA LEU A 106 0.68 -14.79 -18.03
C LEU A 106 -0.40 -15.86 -17.95
N LYS A 107 -0.02 -17.13 -18.13
CA LYS A 107 -0.95 -18.26 -18.11
C LYS A 107 -1.10 -18.78 -16.70
N VAL A 108 -2.34 -19.08 -16.33
CA VAL A 108 -2.65 -19.64 -15.01
C VAL A 108 -2.14 -21.06 -14.92
N HIS A 109 -1.33 -21.33 -13.90
CA HIS A 109 -0.74 -22.65 -13.65
C HIS A 109 -1.82 -23.75 -13.60
N GLY A 110 -1.66 -24.80 -14.40
CA GLY A 110 -2.60 -25.93 -14.45
C GLY A 110 -3.84 -25.72 -15.33
N THR A 111 -3.91 -24.62 -16.08
CA THR A 111 -4.96 -24.40 -17.09
C THR A 111 -4.38 -24.47 -18.51
N SER A 112 -5.21 -24.54 -19.55
CA SER A 112 -4.75 -24.56 -20.95
C SER A 112 -4.97 -23.24 -21.69
N TYR A 113 -6.03 -22.50 -21.36
CA TYR A 113 -6.50 -21.35 -22.15
C TYR A 113 -6.93 -20.15 -21.29
N LEU A 114 -6.37 -20.00 -20.09
CA LEU A 114 -6.68 -18.89 -19.19
C LEU A 114 -5.43 -18.05 -18.93
N ARG A 115 -5.57 -16.74 -19.14
CA ARG A 115 -4.55 -15.72 -18.84
C ARG A 115 -5.16 -14.60 -18.02
N VAL A 116 -4.31 -13.96 -17.21
CA VAL A 116 -4.68 -12.78 -16.42
C VAL A 116 -3.81 -11.61 -16.87
N VAL A 117 -4.44 -10.49 -17.22
CA VAL A 117 -3.76 -9.30 -17.79
C VAL A 117 -4.32 -8.04 -17.14
N ASP A 118 -3.99 -7.84 -15.87
CA ASP A 118 -4.32 -6.66 -15.09
C ASP A 118 -3.26 -6.44 -13.99
N LEU A 119 -3.47 -5.49 -13.07
CA LEU A 119 -2.53 -5.20 -11.98
C LEU A 119 -2.35 -6.33 -10.96
N SER A 120 -3.19 -7.37 -10.99
CA SER A 120 -3.02 -8.51 -10.09
C SER A 120 -1.70 -9.25 -10.33
N ILE A 121 -1.14 -9.14 -11.54
CA ILE A 121 0.10 -9.82 -11.95
C ILE A 121 1.35 -9.11 -11.47
N ASP A 122 1.25 -7.80 -11.22
CA ASP A 122 2.39 -6.95 -10.89
C ASP A 122 2.85 -7.16 -9.45
N PRO A 123 4.15 -6.95 -9.17
CA PRO A 123 4.62 -6.88 -7.81
C PRO A 123 3.80 -5.84 -7.02
N PRO A 124 3.43 -6.13 -5.77
CA PRO A 124 2.55 -5.26 -4.98
C PRO A 124 3.14 -3.86 -4.70
N TYR A 125 4.42 -3.64 -4.98
CA TYR A 125 5.12 -2.41 -4.61
C TYR A 125 5.89 -1.82 -5.80
N PHE A 126 5.34 -0.79 -6.42
CA PHE A 126 6.07 0.07 -7.36
C PHE A 126 5.75 1.54 -7.09
N ALA A 127 6.74 2.42 -7.21
CA ALA A 127 6.62 3.82 -6.84
C ALA A 127 6.05 4.69 -7.98
N SER A 128 4.84 4.36 -8.45
CA SER A 128 4.16 5.17 -9.46
C SER A 128 2.63 5.05 -9.37
N HIS A 129 1.93 5.93 -10.08
CA HIS A 129 0.51 5.72 -10.32
C HIS A 129 0.32 4.58 -11.32
N GLN A 130 -0.42 3.56 -10.88
CA GLN A 130 -0.75 2.29 -11.57
C GLN A 130 -1.16 2.41 -13.04
N ARG A 131 -1.74 3.53 -13.47
CA ARG A 131 -2.20 3.73 -14.86
C ARG A 131 -1.08 3.44 -15.87
N LEU A 132 0.14 3.91 -15.60
CA LEU A 132 1.26 3.68 -16.50
C LEU A 132 1.68 2.20 -16.51
N ALA A 133 1.70 1.55 -15.34
CA ALA A 133 2.08 0.15 -15.20
C ALA A 133 1.18 -0.78 -16.02
N VAL A 134 -0.14 -0.52 -16.02
CA VAL A 134 -1.11 -1.28 -16.83
C VAL A 134 -0.82 -1.17 -18.32
N TYR A 135 -0.57 0.05 -18.83
CA TYR A 135 -0.33 0.24 -20.26
C TYR A 135 1.00 -0.32 -20.74
N ALA A 136 2.03 -0.34 -19.89
CA ALA A 136 3.36 -0.82 -20.26
C ALA A 136 3.42 -2.35 -20.49
N LYS A 137 2.37 -3.10 -20.14
CA LYS A 137 2.32 -4.56 -20.24
C LYS A 137 1.34 -5.09 -21.29
N LEU A 138 0.76 -4.20 -22.10
CA LEU A 138 0.03 -4.51 -23.32
C LEU A 138 0.94 -4.31 -24.54
#